data_AF-A0AAE5UCW4-F1
#
_entry.id   AF-A0AAE5UCW4-F1
#
_cell.length_a   1.000
_cell.length_b   1.000
_cell.length_c   1.000
_cell.angle_alpha   90.00
_cell.angle_beta   90.00
_cell.angle_gamma   90.00
#
_symmetry.space_group_name_H-M   'P 1'
#
loop_
_entity.id
_entity.type
_entity.pdbx_description
1 polymer ?
#
loop_
_entity_poly.entity_id
_entity_poly.type
_entity_poly.pdbx_seq_one_letter_code
_entity_poly.pdbx_strand_id
1 'polypeptide(L)' 'MLTLEISKQIVKNVYPIVLSNRSKIFQEEVSVAALQDYFGLDHAFSVYAAATIIYQLEADGYVSKPLKRHEYKRILLK' A
#
# COMPACT_ATOMS: atom_id res chain seq x y z
N MET A 1 -20.65 5.17 -9.01
CA MET A 1 -20.29 6.08 -7.91
C MET A 1 -20.04 5.34 -6.58
N LEU A 2 -20.81 4.29 -6.24
CA LEU A 2 -20.62 3.45 -5.03
C LEU A 2 -19.19 2.92 -4.83
N THR A 3 -18.54 2.42 -5.89
CA THR A 3 -17.22 1.76 -5.79
C THR A 3 -16.12 2.69 -5.27
N LEU A 4 -16.15 3.97 -5.65
CA LEU A 4 -15.15 4.96 -5.22
C LEU A 4 -15.32 5.35 -3.74
N GLU A 5 -16.57 5.48 -3.27
CA GLU A 5 -16.84 5.76 -1.85
C GLU A 5 -16.45 4.59 -0.95
N ILE A 6 -16.75 3.37 -1.40
CA ILE A 6 -16.32 2.15 -0.71
C ILE A 6 -14.79 2.10 -0.64
N SER A 7 -14.07 2.34 -1.75
CA SER A 7 -12.61 2.37 -1.73
C SER A 7 -12.05 3.44 -0.80
N LYS A 8 -12.64 4.63 -0.73
CA LYS A 8 -12.23 5.69 0.21
C LYS A 8 -12.41 5.26 1.67
N GLN A 9 -13.53 4.64 2.01
CA GLN A 9 -13.76 4.13 3.36
C GLN A 9 -12.77 3.01 3.72
N ILE A 10 -12.50 2.09 2.79
CA ILE A 10 -11.49 1.05 2.97
C ILE A 10 -10.12 1.68 3.24
N VAL A 11 -9.67 2.62 2.42
CA VAL A 11 -8.37 3.30 2.62
C VAL A 11 -8.32 3.95 4.00
N LYS A 12 -9.37 4.70 4.40
CA LYS A 12 -9.42 5.37 5.70
C LYS A 12 -9.27 4.39 6.88
N ASN A 13 -9.90 3.22 6.79
CA ASN A 13 -9.90 2.23 7.87
C ASN A 13 -8.64 1.37 7.87
N VAL A 14 -8.09 1.08 6.69
CA VAL A 14 -6.96 0.17 6.51
C VAL A 14 -5.62 0.88 6.64
N TYR A 15 -5.52 2.15 6.23
CA TYR A 15 -4.28 2.91 6.25
C TYR A 15 -3.57 2.91 7.63
N PRO A 16 -4.25 3.14 8.76
CA PRO A 16 -3.59 3.08 10.08
C PRO A 16 -2.97 1.71 10.38
N ILE A 17 -3.65 0.63 10.00
CA ILE A 17 -3.16 -0.75 10.21
C ILE A 17 -1.91 -1.00 9.37
N VAL A 18 -1.93 -0.57 8.10
CA VAL A 18 -0.78 -0.69 7.20
C VAL A 18 0.38 0.14 7.70
N LEU A 19 0.14 1.38 8.13
CA LEU A 19 1.17 2.26 8.67
C LEU A 19 1.86 1.62 9.89
N SER A 20 1.10 1.06 10.82
CA SER A 20 1.63 0.39 12.02
C SER A 20 2.39 -0.91 11.71
N ASN A 21 2.05 -1.61 10.63
CA ASN A 21 2.63 -2.91 10.30
C ASN A 21 3.56 -2.88 9.07
N ARG A 22 3.85 -1.71 8.50
CA ARG A 22 4.56 -1.54 7.22
C ARG A 22 5.86 -2.34 7.10
N SER A 23 6.65 -2.45 8.16
CA SER A 23 7.91 -3.22 8.15
C SER A 23 7.69 -4.74 8.08
N LYS A 24 6.53 -5.23 8.53
CA LYS A 24 6.13 -6.63 8.38
C LYS A 24 5.54 -6.91 7.00
N ILE A 25 4.82 -5.93 6.45
CA ILE A 25 4.15 -6.02 5.14
C ILE A 25 5.17 -5.92 4.01
N PHE A 26 6.06 -4.93 4.06
CA PHE A 26 7.00 -4.58 3.00
C PHE A 26 8.43 -4.93 3.42
N GLN A 27 8.74 -6.23 3.42
CA GLN A 27 10.07 -6.74 3.83
C GLN A 27 11.13 -6.53 2.74
N GLU A 28 10.78 -6.85 1.49
CA GLU A 28 11.70 -6.75 0.35
C GLU A 28 11.35 -5.57 -0.56
N GLU A 29 10.07 -5.43 -0.90
CA GLU A 29 9.58 -4.37 -1.78
C GLU A 29 8.22 -3.84 -1.33
N VAL A 30 7.92 -2.60 -1.70
CA VAL A 30 6.60 -2.02 -1.52
C VAL A 30 5.78 -2.24 -2.79
N SER A 31 4.91 -3.25 -2.75
CA SER A 31 4.06 -3.64 -3.88
C SER A 31 2.61 -3.88 -3.45
N VAL A 32 1.70 -3.82 -4.43
CA VAL A 32 0.27 -4.11 -4.21
C VAL A 32 0.08 -5.57 -3.79
N ALA A 33 0.86 -6.49 -4.36
CA ALA A 33 0.82 -7.91 -4.04
C ALA A 33 1.15 -8.15 -2.55
N ALA A 34 2.27 -7.61 -2.05
CA ALA A 34 2.65 -7.74 -0.65
C ALA A 34 1.55 -7.23 0.32
N LEU A 35 0.85 -6.16 -0.07
CA LEU A 35 -0.27 -5.64 0.72
C LEU A 35 -1.50 -6.56 0.66
N GLN A 36 -1.85 -7.10 -0.51
CA GLN A 36 -2.97 -8.02 -0.69
C GLN A 36 -2.74 -9.34 0.07
N ASP A 37 -1.52 -9.87 -0.02
CA ASP A 37 -1.07 -11.08 0.69
C ASP A 37 -1.21 -10.90 2.20
N TYR A 38 -0.79 -9.74 2.74
CA TYR A 38 -0.89 -9.46 4.18
C TYR A 38 -2.33 -9.51 4.70
N PHE A 39 -3.30 -9.05 3.92
CA PHE A 39 -4.70 -9.08 4.33
C PHE A 39 -5.39 -10.42 4.03
N GLY A 40 -4.71 -11.36 3.35
CA GLY A 40 -5.31 -12.62 2.92
C GLY A 40 -6.48 -12.41 1.96
N LEU A 41 -6.46 -11.32 1.20
CA LEU A 41 -7.55 -10.91 0.33
C LEU A 41 -7.20 -11.27 -1.11
N ASP A 42 -7.34 -12.55 -1.45
CA ASP A 42 -7.21 -13.10 -2.80
C ASP A 42 -8.28 -12.49 -3.74
N HIS A 43 -8.09 -11.24 -4.15
CA HIS A 43 -8.93 -10.43 -5.06
C HIS A 43 -10.04 -9.55 -4.43
N ALA A 44 -10.36 -9.67 -3.15
CA ALA A 44 -11.39 -8.81 -2.52
C ALA A 44 -10.88 -7.39 -2.18
N PHE A 45 -9.56 -7.22 -2.02
CA PHE A 45 -8.96 -5.91 -1.81
C PHE A 45 -8.76 -5.20 -3.14
N SER A 46 -9.49 -4.11 -3.33
CA SER A 46 -9.39 -3.30 -4.55
C SER A 46 -7.95 -2.87 -4.80
N VAL A 47 -7.43 -3.17 -5.99
CA VAL A 47 -6.11 -2.68 -6.47
C VAL A 47 -6.02 -1.16 -6.33
N TYR A 48 -7.14 -0.45 -6.53
CA TYR A 48 -7.21 1.00 -6.34
C TYR A 48 -6.98 1.41 -4.88
N ALA A 49 -7.58 0.71 -3.91
CA ALA A 49 -7.37 0.98 -2.49
C ALA A 49 -5.91 0.69 -2.09
N ALA A 50 -5.34 -0.43 -2.58
CA ALA A 50 -3.94 -0.77 -2.34
C ALA A 50 -2.97 0.27 -2.89
N ALA A 51 -3.15 0.67 -4.14
CA ALA A 51 -2.33 1.70 -4.75
C ALA A 51 -2.46 3.04 -4.00
N THR A 52 -3.67 3.42 -3.60
CA THR A 52 -3.91 4.66 -2.83
C THR A 52 -3.17 4.64 -1.49
N ILE A 53 -3.18 3.50 -0.79
CA ILE A 53 -2.43 3.34 0.47
C ILE A 53 -0.92 3.49 0.23
N ILE A 54 -0.38 2.87 -0.81
CA ILE A 54 1.04 2.99 -1.15
C ILE A 54 1.41 4.45 -1.48
N TYR A 55 0.57 5.15 -2.25
CA TYR A 55 0.79 6.57 -2.54
C TYR A 55 0.70 7.45 -1.29
N GLN A 56 -0.20 7.14 -0.36
CA GLN A 56 -0.28 7.86 0.92
C GLN A 56 0.98 7.64 1.76
N LEU A 57 1.50 6.40 1.84
CA LEU A 57 2.77 6.12 2.50
C LEU A 57 3.95 6.84 1.84
N GLU A 58 3.93 6.98 0.51
CA GLU A 58 4.92 7.74 -0.25
C GLU A 58 4.84 9.24 0.10
N ALA A 59 3.63 9.81 0.12
CA ALA A 59 3.40 11.21 0.47
C ALA A 59 3.80 11.53 1.93
N ASP A 60 3.57 10.59 2.85
CA ASP A 60 3.93 10.71 4.26
C ASP A 60 5.42 10.40 4.53
N GLY A 61 6.18 10.01 3.50
CA GLY A 61 7.63 9.80 3.58
C GLY A 61 8.06 8.47 4.21
N TYR A 62 7.17 7.49 4.26
CA TYR A 62 7.48 6.12 4.70
C TYR A 62 7.96 5.24 3.54
N VAL A 63 7.60 5.58 2.31
CA VAL A 63 7.91 4.82 1.09
C VAL A 63 8.61 5.72 0.08
N SER A 64 9.56 5.17 -0.66
CA SER A 64 10.26 5.90 -1.71
C SER A 64 9.38 6.11 -2.94
N LYS A 65 9.68 7.14 -3.73
CA LYS A 65 9.28 7.18 -5.14
C LYS A 65 9.85 5.95 -5.87
N PRO A 66 9.29 5.55 -7.04
CA PRO A 66 9.92 4.58 -7.92
C PRO A 66 11.38 4.95 -8.20
N LEU A 67 12.33 4.13 -7.74
CA LEU A 67 13.77 4.42 -7.87
C LEU A 67 14.36 3.67 -9.06
N LYS A 68 14.99 4.38 -9.99
CA LYS A 68 15.68 3.77 -11.14
C LYS A 68 16.78 2.78 -10.70
N ARG A 69 17.45 3.04 -9.57
CA ARG A 69 18.46 2.15 -8.96
C ARG A 69 17.88 0.83 -8.46
N HIS A 70 16.56 0.74 -8.31
CA HIS A 70 15.85 -0.46 -7.84
C HIS A 70 14.85 -0.92 -8.89
N GLU A 71 15.19 -0.81 -10.18
CA GLU A 71 14.33 -1.25 -11.28
C GLU A 71 12.93 -0.59 -11.24
N TYR A 72 12.86 0.66 -10.80
CA TYR A 72 11.61 1.42 -10.58
C TYR A 72 10.70 0.86 -9.48
N LYS A 73 11.21 -0.03 -8.62
CA LYS A 73 10.52 -0.47 -7.41
C LYS A 73 10.52 0.62 -6.34
N ARG A 74 9.54 0.52 -5.44
CA ARG A 74 9.45 1.33 -4.22
C ARG A 74 10.03 0.55 -3.06
N ILE A 75 10.75 1.23 -2.17
CA ILE A 75 11.30 0.64 -0.95
C ILE A 75 10.74 1.34 0.29
N LEU A 76 10.76 0.63 1.40
CA LEU A 76 10.44 1.21 2.70
C LEU A 76 11.61 2.08 3.18
N LEU A 77 11.30 3.28 3.68
CA LEU A 77 12.30 4.25 4.15
C LEU A 77 12.42 4.29 5.69
N LYS A 78 11.36 3.92 6.43
CA LYS A 78 11.24 4.03 7.89
C LYS A 78 10.30 2.97 8.47
#